data_AF-A0AAU2D8K0-F1
#
_entry.id   AF-A0AAU2D8K0-F1
#
_cell.length_a   1.000
_cell.length_b   1.000
_cell.length_c   1.000
_cell.angle_alpha   90.00
_cell.angle_beta   90.00
_cell.angle_gamma   90.00
#
_symmetry.space_group_name_H-M   'P 1'
#
loop_
_entity.id
_entity.type
_entity.pdbx_description
1 polymer ?
#
loop_
_entity_poly.entity_id
_entity_poly.type
_entity_poly.pdbx_seq_one_letter_code
_entity_poly.pdbx_strand_id
1 'polypeptide(L)'
;MERRPSYGPNSITIGDRGATTVGNVLQTALALFGEKGFHNTTIQDIADQAEMSRATLYQYFESKERIFIELLEECGASLLDLARHLEPLSATERGFSNLRWWLDRWAEVYERYEILFREWSNIDTPGAPVRPLVAKFNETYNTRVADWLSSSGVNGVDPRDAANMLTSLIIYLNYADHASKESGSGTRLPSEELRYYFSVSLQLMLFPETPVDVTRGDRTVPRAWKNHRITGKLASRDLGPMPTPYSDRVAGLTARAVQTVNILMRAGGECFAEFGYQKTNIDDIVRTAGFARGTFYKYFDTKVELLEALAEMCARDLIAGALRLERVNENDYTNDFKEWVRTTLKASSEYRGVIRAWRERRPATTAMEGMRAHVATSIRRALFLALSRSRRGHPMHLSASRIFVGGVFDQFPDTLVLHYTDPSPEHLETLIADLLDRAILGFTDEARHSPGPRE
;
A
#
# COMPACT_ATOMS: atom_id res chain seq x y z
N MET A 1 48.87 -11.08 22.88
CA MET A 1 47.77 -10.14 23.12
C MET A 1 46.60 -10.59 22.26
N GLU A 2 45.81 -11.53 22.78
CA GLU A 2 44.66 -12.11 22.07
C GLU A 2 43.54 -11.08 21.90
N ARG A 3 42.95 -11.05 20.70
CA ARG A 3 41.79 -10.23 20.36
C ARG A 3 40.59 -10.65 21.19
N ARG A 4 39.95 -9.69 21.86
CA ARG A 4 38.67 -9.90 22.57
C ARG A 4 37.56 -10.20 21.55
N PRO A 5 36.64 -11.13 21.84
CA PRO A 5 35.51 -11.43 20.95
C PRO A 5 34.58 -10.22 20.82
N SER A 6 33.94 -10.13 19.63
CA SER A 6 32.71 -9.35 19.39
C SER A 6 31.70 -9.60 20.50
N TYR A 7 30.81 -8.67 20.79
CA TYR A 7 29.61 -8.93 21.60
C TYR A 7 29.00 -10.30 21.26
N GLY A 8 29.10 -11.40 22.04
CA GLY A 8 29.99 -11.78 23.16
C GLY A 8 29.79 -11.13 24.53
N PRO A 9 30.32 -11.78 25.60
CA PRO A 9 29.72 -11.87 26.94
C PRO A 9 29.99 -10.68 27.88
N ASN A 10 30.16 -9.45 27.36
CA ASN A 10 30.29 -8.24 28.17
C ASN A 10 29.31 -7.15 27.72
N SER A 11 28.03 -7.52 27.52
CA SER A 11 26.96 -6.54 27.75
C SER A 11 27.07 -6.11 29.21
N ILE A 12 27.12 -4.81 29.48
CA ILE A 12 26.79 -4.32 30.81
C ILE A 12 25.42 -4.93 31.12
N THR A 13 25.23 -5.54 32.30
CA THR A 13 23.87 -5.82 32.76
C THR A 13 23.19 -4.48 32.79
N ILE A 14 22.36 -4.20 31.78
CA ILE A 14 21.78 -2.88 31.56
C ILE A 14 20.86 -2.64 32.75
N GLY A 15 21.36 -1.98 33.79
CA GLY A 15 20.51 -1.43 34.84
C GLY A 15 19.65 -0.31 34.25
N ASP A 16 18.64 0.15 34.98
CA ASP A 16 17.65 1.12 34.50
C ASP A 16 18.26 2.34 33.79
N ARG A 17 19.44 2.79 34.23
CA ARG A 17 20.19 3.89 33.61
C ARG A 17 20.69 3.57 32.19
N GLY A 18 21.19 2.36 31.94
CA GLY A 18 21.63 1.97 30.62
C GLY A 18 20.45 1.80 29.65
N ALA A 19 19.30 1.32 30.14
CA ALA A 19 18.09 1.14 29.33
C ALA A 19 17.52 2.51 28.92
N THR A 20 17.55 3.47 29.84
CA THR A 20 17.21 4.87 29.56
C THR A 20 18.14 5.46 28.49
N THR A 21 19.46 5.23 28.59
CA THR A 21 20.42 5.70 27.59
C THR A 21 20.17 5.08 26.21
N VAL A 22 19.92 3.76 26.16
CA VAL A 22 19.55 3.06 24.92
C VAL A 22 18.30 3.68 24.31
N GLY A 23 17.22 3.85 25.09
CA GLY A 23 15.99 4.48 24.61
C GLY A 23 16.21 5.88 24.04
N ASN A 24 17.03 6.72 24.71
CA ASN A 24 17.38 8.05 24.22
C ASN A 24 18.13 8.01 22.88
N VAL A 25 19.08 7.09 22.72
CA VAL A 25 19.81 6.90 21.46
C VAL A 25 18.86 6.46 20.35
N LEU A 26 17.97 5.51 20.62
CA LEU A 26 17.00 5.01 19.64
C LEU A 26 16.05 6.11 19.18
N GLN A 27 15.50 6.91 20.09
CA GLN A 27 14.65 8.06 19.76
C GLN A 27 15.40 9.12 18.95
N THR A 28 16.64 9.41 19.34
CA THR A 28 17.52 10.35 18.62
C THR A 28 17.79 9.88 17.19
N ALA A 29 18.13 8.61 17.03
CA ALA A 29 18.40 8.02 15.73
C ALA A 29 17.15 8.00 14.85
N LEU A 30 15.98 7.65 15.41
CA LEU A 30 14.71 7.64 14.69
C LEU A 30 14.35 9.04 14.16
N ALA A 31 14.51 10.08 14.98
CA ALA A 31 14.31 11.46 14.56
C ALA A 31 15.27 11.87 13.42
N LEU A 32 16.57 11.58 13.58
CA LEU A 32 17.58 11.88 12.55
C LEU A 32 17.33 11.14 11.23
N PHE A 33 16.91 9.88 11.29
CA PHE A 33 16.50 9.12 10.10
C PHE A 33 15.29 9.77 9.43
N GLY A 34 14.35 10.33 10.21
CA GLY A 34 13.21 11.05 9.68
C GLY A 34 13.58 12.35 8.96
N GLU A 35 14.58 13.08 9.47
CA GLU A 35 15.02 14.36 8.93
C GLU A 35 15.99 14.22 7.74
N LYS A 36 17.01 13.37 7.88
CA LYS A 36 18.12 13.25 6.91
C LYS A 36 17.97 12.03 5.99
N GLY A 37 17.09 11.09 6.32
CA GLY A 37 17.06 9.75 5.72
C GLY A 37 18.11 8.83 6.34
N PHE A 38 17.89 7.51 6.23
CA PHE A 38 18.79 6.52 6.83
C PHE A 38 20.21 6.64 6.28
N HIS A 39 20.38 6.68 4.95
CA HIS A 39 21.70 6.67 4.30
C HIS A 39 22.54 7.91 4.60
N ASN A 40 21.93 9.09 4.76
CA ASN A 40 22.66 10.34 5.02
C ASN A 40 22.92 10.59 6.51
N THR A 41 22.33 9.81 7.41
CA THR A 41 22.60 9.91 8.85
C THR A 41 23.87 9.14 9.20
N THR A 42 24.78 9.75 9.96
CA THR A 42 26.01 9.09 10.44
C THR A 42 25.94 8.76 11.93
N ILE A 43 26.81 7.85 12.37
CA ILE A 43 27.01 7.57 13.82
C ILE A 43 27.43 8.84 14.57
N GLN A 44 28.18 9.74 13.91
CA GLN A 44 28.59 11.00 14.54
C GLN A 44 27.39 11.92 14.76
N ASP A 45 26.49 12.05 13.79
CA ASP A 45 25.25 12.83 13.94
C ASP A 45 24.43 12.35 15.15
N ILE A 46 24.30 11.02 15.31
CA ILE A 46 23.55 10.41 16.42
C ILE A 46 24.24 10.69 17.76
N ALA A 47 25.57 10.53 17.83
CA ALA A 47 26.34 10.79 19.04
C ALA A 47 26.22 12.26 19.48
N ASP A 48 26.37 13.20 18.54
CA ASP A 48 26.29 14.63 18.79
C ASP A 48 24.88 15.03 19.28
N GLN A 49 23.84 14.54 18.61
CA GLN A 49 22.45 14.85 18.99
C GLN A 49 22.03 14.18 20.30
N ALA A 50 22.58 13.01 20.64
CA ALA A 50 22.35 12.33 21.91
C ALA A 50 23.28 12.81 23.04
N GLU A 51 24.03 13.91 22.82
CA GLU A 51 24.95 14.53 23.76
C GLU A 51 25.98 13.56 24.37
N MET A 52 26.50 12.64 23.55
CA MET A 52 27.48 11.64 23.98
C MET A 52 28.68 11.54 23.04
N SER A 53 29.79 11.03 23.56
CA SER A 53 30.95 10.77 22.70
C SER A 53 30.67 9.60 21.76
N ARG A 54 31.24 9.63 20.56
CA ARG A 54 31.20 8.50 19.61
C ARG A 54 31.71 7.20 20.25
N ALA A 55 32.73 7.28 21.11
CA ALA A 55 33.25 6.13 21.83
C ALA A 55 32.23 5.56 22.83
N THR A 56 31.44 6.41 23.48
CA THR A 56 30.35 6.01 24.37
C THR A 56 29.22 5.35 23.59
N LEU A 57 28.82 5.92 22.45
CA LEU A 57 27.77 5.34 21.61
C LEU A 57 28.16 3.93 21.12
N TYR A 58 29.43 3.72 20.75
CA TYR A 58 29.93 2.39 20.37
C TYR A 58 29.93 1.35 21.50
N GLN A 59 29.79 1.75 22.77
CA GLN A 59 29.60 0.80 23.88
C GLN A 59 28.18 0.20 23.90
N TYR A 60 27.22 0.86 23.24
CA TYR A 60 25.84 0.41 23.14
C TYR A 60 25.53 -0.22 21.77
N PHE A 61 26.03 0.40 20.68
CA PHE A 61 25.71 -0.03 19.33
C PHE A 61 26.95 -0.09 18.44
N GLU A 62 27.18 -1.24 17.80
CA GLU A 62 28.32 -1.45 16.90
C GLU A 62 28.21 -0.65 15.59
N SER A 63 26.99 -0.29 15.18
CA SER A 63 26.71 0.36 13.90
C SER A 63 25.35 1.04 13.88
N LYS A 64 25.11 1.87 12.86
CA LYS A 64 23.81 2.51 12.61
C LYS A 64 22.77 1.48 12.18
N GLU A 65 23.21 0.45 11.47
CA GLU A 65 22.39 -0.69 11.07
C GLU A 65 21.90 -1.46 12.30
N ARG A 66 22.75 -1.67 13.32
CA ARG A 66 22.33 -2.31 14.58
C ARG A 66 21.32 -1.46 15.35
N ILE A 67 21.48 -0.13 15.37
CA ILE A 67 20.48 0.80 15.91
C ILE A 67 19.13 0.63 15.19
N PHE A 68 19.15 0.57 13.86
CA PHE A 68 17.94 0.39 13.06
C PHE A 68 17.28 -0.98 13.29
N ILE A 69 18.08 -2.05 13.41
CA ILE A 69 17.55 -3.38 13.76
C ILE A 69 16.90 -3.37 15.14
N GLU A 70 17.51 -2.69 16.13
CA GLU A 70 16.91 -2.55 17.46
C GLU A 70 15.56 -1.83 17.41
N LEU A 71 15.45 -0.74 16.64
CA LEU A 71 14.17 -0.04 16.41
C LEU A 71 13.11 -0.94 15.77
N LEU A 72 13.51 -1.79 14.80
CA LEU A 72 12.60 -2.78 14.19
C LEU A 72 12.15 -3.83 15.20
N GLU A 73 13.05 -4.30 16.06
CA GLU A 73 12.74 -5.26 17.11
C GLU A 73 11.78 -4.67 18.16
N GLU A 74 11.97 -3.41 18.57
CA GLU A 74 11.03 -2.69 19.46
C GLU A 74 9.65 -2.49 18.83
N CYS A 75 9.61 -2.10 17.55
CA CYS A 75 8.37 -1.95 16.79
C CYS A 75 7.63 -3.29 16.70
N GLY A 76 8.35 -4.36 16.35
CA GLY A 76 7.81 -5.71 16.27
C GLY A 76 7.30 -6.22 17.62
N ALA A 77 8.04 -5.98 18.70
CA ALA A 77 7.62 -6.33 20.05
C ALA A 77 6.32 -5.61 20.43
N SER A 78 6.18 -4.33 20.08
CA SER A 78 4.96 -3.54 20.33
C SER A 78 3.75 -4.10 19.57
N LEU A 79 3.93 -4.48 18.31
CA LEU A 79 2.86 -5.11 17.50
C LEU A 79 2.49 -6.50 18.04
N LEU A 80 3.46 -7.33 18.43
CA LEU A 80 3.19 -8.64 19.02
C LEU A 80 2.49 -8.53 20.38
N ASP A 81 2.81 -7.51 21.17
CA ASP A 81 2.11 -7.24 22.41
C ASP A 81 0.66 -6.81 22.17
N LEU A 82 0.42 -5.93 21.19
CA LEU A 82 -0.93 -5.61 20.71
C LEU A 82 -1.71 -6.88 20.33
N ALA A 83 -1.08 -7.80 19.59
CA ALA A 83 -1.71 -9.05 19.16
C ALA A 83 -2.15 -9.96 20.33
N ARG A 84 -1.57 -9.82 21.54
CA ARG A 84 -1.97 -10.59 22.74
C ARG A 84 -3.29 -10.12 23.35
N HIS A 85 -3.70 -8.90 23.03
CA HIS A 85 -4.87 -8.24 23.59
C HIS A 85 -6.05 -8.24 22.60
N LEU A 86 -5.94 -9.00 21.51
CA LEU A 86 -7.00 -9.11 20.51
C LEU A 86 -8.20 -9.86 21.08
N GLU A 87 -9.32 -9.14 21.16
CA GLU A 87 -10.62 -9.70 21.54
C GLU A 87 -11.36 -10.22 20.30
N PRO A 88 -12.28 -11.20 20.42
CA PRO A 88 -12.97 -11.79 19.27
C PRO A 88 -13.69 -10.75 18.39
N LEU A 89 -13.60 -10.91 17.07
CA LEU A 89 -14.42 -10.16 16.12
C LEU A 89 -15.75 -10.86 15.87
N SER A 90 -16.72 -10.12 15.34
CA SER A 90 -18.00 -10.65 14.85
C SER A 90 -18.79 -9.55 14.14
N ALA A 91 -19.89 -9.92 13.49
CA ALA A 91 -20.92 -9.02 12.96
C ALA A 91 -21.72 -8.25 14.04
N THR A 92 -21.20 -8.07 15.25
CA THR A 92 -21.89 -7.40 16.37
C THR A 92 -21.27 -6.04 16.70
N GLU A 93 -21.97 -5.21 17.49
CA GLU A 93 -21.42 -3.94 17.99
C GLU A 93 -20.09 -4.14 18.74
N ARG A 94 -20.01 -5.16 19.62
CA ARG A 94 -18.77 -5.49 20.33
C ARG A 94 -17.65 -5.90 19.38
N GLY A 95 -17.95 -6.75 18.40
CA GLY A 95 -16.98 -7.17 17.38
C GLY A 95 -16.43 -5.98 16.58
N PHE A 96 -17.30 -5.07 16.16
CA PHE A 96 -16.90 -3.85 15.47
C PHE A 96 -16.08 -2.90 16.35
N SER A 97 -16.43 -2.75 17.63
CA SER A 97 -15.63 -1.99 18.59
C SER A 97 -14.24 -2.59 18.79
N ASN A 98 -14.11 -3.92 18.84
CA ASN A 98 -12.82 -4.61 18.95
C ASN A 98 -11.94 -4.37 17.71
N LEU A 99 -12.51 -4.45 16.50
CA LEU A 99 -11.81 -4.11 15.27
C LEU A 99 -11.29 -2.67 15.30
N ARG A 100 -12.14 -1.71 15.71
CA ARG A 100 -11.74 -0.31 15.80
C ARG A 100 -10.63 -0.07 16.82
N TRP A 101 -10.76 -0.67 18.00
CA TRP A 101 -9.72 -0.62 19.01
C TRP A 101 -8.39 -1.14 18.47
N TRP A 102 -8.40 -2.25 17.74
CA TRP A 102 -7.20 -2.78 17.11
C TRP A 102 -6.60 -1.80 16.11
N LEU A 103 -7.41 -1.19 15.23
CA LEU A 103 -6.95 -0.19 14.26
C LEU A 103 -6.35 1.05 14.92
N ASP A 104 -6.96 1.55 16.00
CA ASP A 104 -6.46 2.72 16.74
C ASP A 104 -5.13 2.40 17.44
N ARG A 105 -5.01 1.24 18.08
CA ARG A 105 -3.74 0.81 18.70
C ARG A 105 -2.64 0.55 17.68
N TRP A 106 -2.99 -0.02 16.53
CA TRP A 106 -2.02 -0.23 15.45
C TRP A 106 -1.53 1.11 14.89
N ALA A 107 -2.42 2.08 14.71
CA ALA A 107 -2.07 3.44 14.30
C ALA A 107 -1.11 4.12 15.29
N GLU A 108 -1.29 3.95 16.59
CA GLU A 108 -0.35 4.48 17.60
C GLU A 108 1.06 3.88 17.49
N VAL A 109 1.17 2.58 17.21
CA VAL A 109 2.46 1.93 16.96
C VAL A 109 3.08 2.47 15.67
N TYR A 110 2.28 2.63 14.62
CA TYR A 110 2.74 3.23 13.37
C TYR A 110 3.24 4.66 13.57
N GLU A 111 2.49 5.52 14.25
CA GLU A 111 2.86 6.91 14.52
C GLU A 111 4.20 7.00 15.27
N ARG A 112 4.45 6.08 16.20
CA ARG A 112 5.73 6.01 16.92
C ARG A 112 6.90 5.61 16.03
N TYR A 113 6.69 4.70 15.09
CA TYR A 113 7.75 4.07 14.29
C TYR A 113 7.66 4.39 12.78
N GLU A 114 6.93 5.45 12.40
CA GLU A 114 6.60 5.81 11.01
C GLU A 114 7.83 5.78 10.10
N ILE A 115 8.94 6.32 10.61
CA ILE A 115 10.20 6.43 9.87
C ILE A 115 10.72 5.06 9.44
N LEU A 116 10.52 4.01 10.22
CA LEU A 116 10.93 2.64 9.84
C LEU A 116 10.15 2.15 8.62
N PHE A 117 8.84 2.40 8.58
CA PHE A 117 7.98 2.04 7.45
C PHE A 117 8.32 2.84 6.19
N ARG A 118 8.66 4.13 6.34
CA ARG A 118 9.02 5.01 5.23
C ARG A 118 10.40 4.69 4.64
N GLU A 119 11.38 4.42 5.50
CA GLU A 119 12.75 4.09 5.09
C GLU A 119 12.90 2.63 4.64
N TRP A 120 11.88 1.78 4.85
CA TRP A 120 11.92 0.36 4.46
C TRP A 120 12.41 0.16 3.03
N SER A 121 11.81 0.86 2.05
CA SER A 121 12.19 0.75 0.63
C SER A 121 13.62 1.23 0.32
N ASN A 122 14.23 2.04 1.19
CA ASN A 122 15.61 2.50 1.04
C ASN A 122 16.62 1.50 1.62
N ILE A 123 16.19 0.63 2.54
CA ILE A 123 17.04 -0.30 3.30
C ILE A 123 16.88 -1.74 2.81
N ASP A 124 15.67 -2.10 2.33
CA ASP A 124 15.31 -3.39 1.76
C ASP A 124 16.00 -3.62 0.41
N THR A 125 17.29 -3.96 0.46
CA THR A 125 18.11 -4.35 -0.69
C THR A 125 18.34 -5.86 -0.70
N PRO A 126 18.48 -6.50 -1.88
CA PRO A 126 18.80 -7.92 -1.95
C PRO A 126 20.02 -8.29 -1.10
N GLY A 127 19.85 -9.22 -0.15
CA GLY A 127 20.91 -9.64 0.78
C GLY A 127 21.03 -8.81 2.06
N ALA A 128 20.21 -7.78 2.27
CA ALA A 128 20.24 -6.99 3.50
C ALA A 128 19.90 -7.86 4.74
N PRO A 129 20.65 -7.77 5.86
CA PRO A 129 20.41 -8.55 7.07
C PRO A 129 19.03 -8.36 7.69
N VAL A 130 18.35 -7.24 7.38
CA VAL A 130 17.01 -6.91 7.89
C VAL A 130 15.89 -7.72 7.25
N ARG A 131 16.04 -8.22 6.01
CA ARG A 131 14.94 -8.91 5.30
C ARG A 131 14.50 -10.19 6.01
N PRO A 132 15.41 -11.10 6.41
CA PRO A 132 15.02 -12.32 7.11
C PRO A 132 14.37 -12.04 8.47
N LEU A 133 14.81 -10.99 9.16
CA LEU A 133 14.26 -10.58 10.45
C LEU A 133 12.81 -10.12 10.32
N VAL A 134 12.52 -9.24 9.35
CA VAL A 134 11.16 -8.76 9.10
C VAL A 134 10.27 -9.84 8.50
N ALA A 135 10.77 -10.69 7.61
CA ALA A 135 10.01 -11.82 7.08
C ALA A 135 9.55 -12.76 8.22
N LYS A 136 10.46 -13.12 9.13
CA LYS A 136 10.13 -13.94 10.30
C LYS A 136 9.13 -13.26 11.24
N PHE A 137 9.29 -11.96 11.47
CA PHE A 137 8.34 -11.18 12.26
C PHE A 137 6.94 -11.20 11.62
N ASN A 138 6.85 -10.88 10.33
CA ASN A 138 5.60 -10.85 9.59
C ASN A 138 4.90 -12.21 9.60
N GLU A 139 5.64 -13.30 9.41
CA GLU A 139 5.11 -14.66 9.51
C GLU A 139 4.53 -14.93 10.90
N THR A 140 5.27 -14.57 11.96
CA THR A 140 4.85 -14.77 13.35
C THR A 140 3.60 -13.94 13.68
N TYR A 141 3.59 -12.67 13.28
CA TYR A 141 2.49 -11.74 13.53
C TYR A 141 1.23 -12.15 12.75
N ASN A 142 1.35 -12.41 11.44
CA ASN A 142 0.21 -12.77 10.61
C ASN A 142 -0.34 -14.16 10.95
N THR A 143 0.47 -15.09 11.44
CA THR A 143 -0.04 -16.36 11.97
C THR A 143 -0.95 -16.13 13.17
N ARG A 144 -0.56 -15.26 14.12
CA ARG A 144 -1.42 -14.92 15.28
C ARG A 144 -2.71 -14.22 14.85
N VAL A 145 -2.62 -13.29 13.89
CA VAL A 145 -3.81 -12.63 13.33
C VAL A 145 -4.70 -13.65 12.62
N ALA A 146 -4.15 -14.60 11.86
CA ALA A 146 -4.91 -15.65 11.20
C ALA A 146 -5.64 -16.57 12.20
N ASP A 147 -4.97 -16.99 13.27
CA ASP A 147 -5.60 -17.77 14.35
C ASP A 147 -6.74 -16.99 15.02
N TRP A 148 -6.54 -15.69 15.23
CA TRP A 148 -7.56 -14.80 15.77
C TRP A 148 -8.77 -14.65 14.83
N LEU A 149 -8.55 -14.47 13.52
CA LEU A 149 -9.62 -14.40 12.51
C LEU A 149 -10.39 -15.73 12.41
N SER A 150 -9.67 -16.85 12.44
CA SER A 150 -10.26 -18.20 12.44
C SER A 150 -11.17 -18.41 13.65
N SER A 151 -10.69 -18.07 14.86
CA SER A 151 -11.51 -18.15 16.09
C SER A 151 -12.67 -17.16 16.13
N SER A 152 -12.61 -16.07 15.35
CA SER A 152 -13.69 -15.09 15.20
C SER A 152 -14.74 -15.48 14.15
N GLY A 153 -14.58 -16.65 13.49
CA GLY A 153 -15.58 -17.17 12.55
C GLY A 153 -15.65 -16.44 11.21
N VAL A 154 -14.53 -15.88 10.75
CA VAL A 154 -14.44 -15.29 9.40
C VAL A 154 -14.71 -16.37 8.35
N ASN A 155 -15.65 -16.10 7.42
CA ASN A 155 -16.11 -17.08 6.44
C ASN A 155 -15.81 -16.65 4.99
N GLY A 156 -15.63 -17.64 4.11
CA GLY A 156 -15.46 -17.43 2.67
C GLY A 156 -14.13 -16.78 2.27
N VAL A 157 -13.14 -16.75 3.16
CA VAL A 157 -11.75 -16.35 2.88
C VAL A 157 -10.82 -17.17 3.78
N ASP A 158 -9.68 -17.60 3.26
CA ASP A 158 -8.67 -18.26 4.09
C ASP A 158 -8.15 -17.30 5.17
N PRO A 159 -8.09 -17.69 6.46
CA PRO A 159 -7.67 -16.79 7.53
C PRO A 159 -6.24 -16.25 7.37
N ARG A 160 -5.31 -16.99 6.76
CA ARG A 160 -3.95 -16.49 6.49
C ARG A 160 -3.97 -15.45 5.39
N ASP A 161 -4.74 -15.70 4.33
CA ASP A 161 -4.92 -14.74 3.24
C ASP A 161 -5.53 -13.43 3.75
N ALA A 162 -6.58 -13.53 4.58
CA ALA A 162 -7.21 -12.38 5.22
C ALA A 162 -6.26 -11.64 6.16
N ALA A 163 -5.47 -12.35 6.98
CA ALA A 163 -4.50 -11.76 7.89
C ALA A 163 -3.41 -10.98 7.14
N ASN A 164 -2.84 -11.58 6.09
CA ASN A 164 -1.86 -10.93 5.23
C ASN A 164 -2.44 -9.64 4.61
N MET A 165 -3.64 -9.73 4.02
CA MET A 165 -4.31 -8.58 3.42
C MET A 165 -4.60 -7.48 4.43
N LEU A 166 -5.11 -7.84 5.61
CA LEU A 166 -5.41 -6.88 6.69
C LEU A 166 -4.16 -6.13 7.15
N THR A 167 -3.08 -6.84 7.47
CA THR A 167 -1.84 -6.21 7.94
C THR A 167 -1.30 -5.24 6.90
N SER A 168 -1.28 -5.63 5.62
CA SER A 168 -0.81 -4.77 4.53
C SER A 168 -1.70 -3.56 4.29
N LEU A 169 -3.02 -3.74 4.38
CA LEU A 169 -3.96 -2.62 4.31
C LEU A 169 -3.76 -1.68 5.48
N ILE A 170 -3.65 -2.16 6.70
CA ILE A 170 -3.45 -1.30 7.88
C ILE A 170 -2.16 -0.48 7.74
N ILE A 171 -1.05 -1.08 7.29
CA ILE A 171 0.20 -0.34 6.98
C ILE A 171 -0.07 0.77 5.96
N TYR A 172 -0.72 0.44 4.84
CA TYR A 172 -1.01 1.42 3.79
C TYR A 172 -1.93 2.54 4.26
N LEU A 173 -2.98 2.22 5.01
CA LEU A 173 -3.98 3.18 5.46
C LEU A 173 -3.35 4.21 6.40
N ASN A 174 -2.43 3.77 7.27
CA ASN A 174 -1.63 4.66 8.11
C ASN A 174 -0.65 5.50 7.28
N TYR A 175 0.05 4.89 6.33
CA TYR A 175 0.91 5.61 5.39
C TYR A 175 0.14 6.70 4.62
N ALA A 176 -1.05 6.37 4.10
CA ALA A 176 -1.88 7.29 3.36
C ALA A 176 -2.41 8.44 4.24
N ASP A 177 -2.78 8.16 5.50
CA ASP A 177 -3.12 9.21 6.45
C ASP A 177 -1.94 10.16 6.70
N HIS A 178 -0.73 9.64 6.88
CA HIS A 178 0.49 10.44 7.08
C HIS A 178 0.91 11.23 5.83
N ALA A 179 0.94 10.61 4.65
CA ALA A 179 1.25 11.30 3.39
C ALA A 179 0.24 12.42 3.09
N SER A 180 -1.03 12.25 3.48
CA SER A 180 -2.04 13.31 3.40
C SER A 180 -1.79 14.46 4.38
N LYS A 181 -1.12 14.18 5.50
CA LYS A 181 -0.71 15.10 6.57
C LYS A 181 0.42 16.03 6.08
N GLU A 182 1.39 15.50 5.33
CA GLU A 182 2.54 16.25 4.78
C GLU A 182 2.21 17.08 3.52
N SER A 183 1.25 16.67 2.69
CA SER A 183 1.02 17.26 1.35
C SER A 183 0.14 18.53 1.32
N GLY A 184 -0.42 18.97 2.46
CA GLY A 184 -1.11 20.26 2.59
C GLY A 184 -2.36 20.49 1.72
N SER A 185 -2.88 19.49 1.01
CA SER A 185 -4.01 19.69 0.07
C SER A 185 -5.37 19.70 0.79
N GLY A 186 -6.12 20.80 0.61
CA GLY A 186 -7.31 21.20 1.38
C GLY A 186 -8.63 20.42 1.17
N THR A 187 -8.58 19.11 0.89
CA THR A 187 -9.79 18.25 0.89
C THR A 187 -9.55 16.99 1.71
N ARG A 188 -9.15 17.19 2.96
CA ARG A 188 -8.71 16.12 3.85
C ARG A 188 -9.83 15.70 4.80
N LEU A 189 -10.06 14.39 4.90
CA LEU A 189 -10.81 13.83 6.02
C LEU A 189 -9.92 13.82 7.26
N PRO A 190 -10.41 14.24 8.43
CA PRO A 190 -9.69 14.04 9.70
C PRO A 190 -9.32 12.56 9.87
N SER A 191 -8.17 12.28 10.48
CA SER A 191 -7.64 10.91 10.64
C SER A 191 -8.62 9.98 11.35
N GLU A 192 -9.34 10.48 12.37
CA GLU A 192 -10.40 9.73 13.07
C GLU A 192 -11.58 9.37 12.15
N GLU A 193 -12.01 10.31 11.31
CA GLU A 193 -13.07 10.09 10.33
C GLU A 193 -12.65 9.07 9.27
N LEU A 194 -11.41 9.19 8.79
CA LEU A 194 -10.82 8.26 7.84
C LEU A 194 -10.73 6.83 8.41
N ARG A 195 -10.20 6.68 9.64
CA ARG A 195 -10.12 5.39 10.36
C ARG A 195 -11.51 4.78 10.58
N TYR A 196 -12.52 5.59 10.86
CA TYR A 196 -13.90 5.10 10.98
C TYR A 196 -14.38 4.45 9.67
N TYR A 197 -14.27 5.11 8.52
CA TYR A 197 -14.70 4.51 7.25
C TYR A 197 -13.86 3.29 6.83
N PHE A 198 -12.57 3.25 7.20
CA PHE A 198 -11.75 2.06 7.03
C PHE A 198 -12.24 0.91 7.90
N SER A 199 -12.56 1.16 9.17
CA SER A 199 -13.12 0.15 10.05
C SER A 199 -14.43 -0.42 9.49
N VAL A 200 -15.31 0.41 8.94
CA VAL A 200 -16.53 -0.05 8.27
C VAL A 200 -16.19 -0.96 7.09
N SER A 201 -15.25 -0.55 6.24
CA SER A 201 -14.85 -1.33 5.05
C SER A 201 -14.24 -2.69 5.43
N LEU A 202 -13.33 -2.69 6.41
CA LEU A 202 -12.70 -3.91 6.93
C LEU A 202 -13.70 -4.82 7.64
N GLN A 203 -14.66 -4.26 8.38
CA GLN A 203 -15.69 -5.03 9.06
C GLN A 203 -16.45 -5.92 8.09
N LEU A 204 -16.81 -5.42 6.90
CA LEU A 204 -17.61 -6.24 5.97
C LEU A 204 -16.76 -7.08 5.06
N MET A 205 -15.51 -6.67 4.84
CA MET A 205 -14.53 -7.53 4.21
C MET A 205 -14.47 -8.88 4.96
N LEU A 206 -14.50 -8.82 6.30
CA LEU A 206 -14.45 -9.98 7.18
C LEU A 206 -15.83 -10.59 7.50
N PHE A 207 -16.84 -9.74 7.72
CA PHE A 207 -18.19 -10.09 8.17
C PHE A 207 -19.23 -9.38 7.28
N PRO A 208 -19.41 -9.81 6.02
CA PRO A 208 -20.29 -9.13 5.07
C PRO A 208 -21.76 -9.08 5.51
N GLU A 209 -22.18 -9.98 6.40
CA GLU A 209 -23.50 -10.05 7.03
C GLU A 209 -23.72 -9.02 8.16
N THR A 210 -22.72 -8.18 8.46
CA THR A 210 -22.80 -7.18 9.53
C THR A 210 -24.05 -6.29 9.37
N PRO A 211 -24.94 -6.25 10.36
CA PRO A 211 -26.11 -5.37 10.33
C PRO A 211 -25.75 -3.88 10.24
N VAL A 212 -26.60 -3.08 9.57
CA VAL A 212 -26.34 -1.65 9.35
C VAL A 212 -26.26 -0.86 10.67
N ASP A 213 -27.06 -1.23 11.65
CA ASP A 213 -27.11 -0.64 12.99
C ASP A 213 -25.82 -0.85 13.79
N VAL A 214 -25.04 -1.90 13.51
CA VAL A 214 -23.70 -2.05 14.11
C VAL A 214 -22.79 -0.89 13.71
N THR A 215 -22.80 -0.52 12.43
CA THR A 215 -21.94 0.58 11.94
C THR A 215 -22.51 1.96 12.21
N ARG A 216 -23.84 2.12 12.23
CA ARG A 216 -24.53 3.42 12.46
C ARG A 216 -24.87 3.71 13.92
N GLY A 217 -24.95 2.67 14.74
CA GLY A 217 -25.38 2.71 16.13
C GLY A 217 -24.34 3.33 17.06
N ASP A 218 -23.06 3.27 16.69
CA ASP A 218 -21.95 3.72 17.53
C ASP A 218 -22.12 5.18 17.97
N ARG A 219 -22.35 5.36 19.27
CA ARG A 219 -22.61 6.66 19.90
C ARG A 219 -21.35 7.50 20.10
N THR A 220 -20.17 6.89 20.02
CA THR A 220 -18.88 7.58 20.09
C THR A 220 -18.55 8.32 18.80
N VAL A 221 -19.28 8.05 17.72
CA VAL A 221 -19.04 8.61 16.39
C VAL A 221 -20.02 9.75 16.07
N PRO A 222 -19.54 10.88 15.51
CA PRO A 222 -20.40 11.97 15.06
C PRO A 222 -21.51 11.52 14.10
N ARG A 223 -22.72 12.06 14.30
CA ARG A 223 -23.90 11.74 13.45
C ARG A 223 -23.65 12.04 11.96
N ALA A 224 -22.85 13.06 11.66
CA ALA A 224 -22.52 13.44 10.28
C ALA A 224 -21.81 12.31 9.51
N TRP A 225 -20.94 11.53 10.16
CA TRP A 225 -20.19 10.47 9.48
C TRP A 225 -21.07 9.27 9.15
N LYS A 226 -22.06 8.99 10.00
CA LYS A 226 -22.87 7.76 9.93
C LYS A 226 -24.24 7.91 9.26
N ASN A 227 -24.73 9.14 9.06
CA ASN A 227 -26.06 9.38 8.49
C ASN A 227 -26.07 9.38 6.95
N HIS A 228 -24.95 9.67 6.29
CA HIS A 228 -24.86 9.62 4.84
C HIS A 228 -24.69 8.18 4.35
N ARG A 229 -25.36 7.85 3.23
CA ARG A 229 -25.07 6.62 2.49
C ARG A 229 -23.72 6.75 1.77
N ILE A 230 -23.48 7.92 1.17
CA ILE A 230 -22.24 8.26 0.46
C ILE A 230 -21.95 9.74 0.65
N THR A 231 -20.74 10.04 1.10
CA THR A 231 -20.23 11.41 1.21
C THR A 231 -19.20 11.68 0.11
N GLY A 232 -19.35 12.80 -0.61
CA GLY A 232 -18.44 13.22 -1.69
C GLY A 232 -19.16 13.75 -2.94
N LYS A 233 -18.41 14.27 -3.91
CA LYS A 233 -18.93 14.79 -5.18
C LYS A 233 -18.34 14.04 -6.37
N LEU A 234 -19.16 13.78 -7.39
CA LEU A 234 -18.71 13.29 -8.68
C LEU A 234 -17.73 14.30 -9.30
N ALA A 235 -16.57 13.83 -9.76
CA ALA A 235 -15.60 14.68 -10.43
C ALA A 235 -16.09 15.13 -11.81
N SER A 236 -15.67 16.31 -12.30
CA SER A 236 -15.90 16.69 -13.71
C SER A 236 -15.21 15.70 -14.67
N ARG A 237 -15.75 15.60 -15.88
CA ARG A 237 -15.17 14.81 -16.99
C ARG A 237 -14.10 15.58 -17.77
N ASP A 238 -14.03 16.90 -17.58
CA ASP A 238 -13.16 17.78 -18.35
C ASP A 238 -11.76 17.84 -17.71
N LEU A 239 -10.81 17.14 -18.32
CA LEU A 239 -9.40 17.09 -17.92
C LEU A 239 -8.48 17.64 -19.03
N GLY A 240 -9.05 18.20 -20.09
CA GLY A 240 -8.32 18.52 -21.31
C GLY A 240 -7.97 17.26 -22.13
N PRO A 241 -7.16 17.42 -23.20
CA PRO A 241 -6.69 16.28 -23.99
C PRO A 241 -5.64 15.48 -23.22
N MET A 242 -5.71 14.15 -23.35
CA MET A 242 -4.58 13.30 -22.98
C MET A 242 -3.34 13.73 -23.79
N PRO A 243 -2.14 13.71 -23.19
CA PRO A 243 -0.90 13.96 -23.92
C PRO A 243 -0.82 13.10 -25.19
N THR A 244 -0.22 13.67 -26.24
CA THR A 244 -0.22 13.08 -27.58
C THR A 244 0.30 11.65 -27.56
N PRO A 245 -0.35 10.72 -28.29
CA PRO A 245 0.05 9.33 -28.25
C PRO A 245 1.44 9.09 -28.83
N TYR A 246 2.36 8.50 -28.07
CA TYR A 246 3.51 7.80 -28.64
C TYR A 246 3.06 6.72 -29.63
N SER A 247 1.83 6.18 -29.49
CA SER A 247 1.24 5.30 -30.50
C SER A 247 1.22 5.91 -31.91
N ASP A 248 1.13 7.24 -32.03
CA ASP A 248 1.13 7.94 -33.32
C ASP A 248 2.53 7.97 -33.95
N ARG A 249 3.61 7.97 -33.13
CA ARG A 249 5.00 7.85 -33.61
C ARG A 249 5.30 6.46 -34.18
N VAL A 250 4.63 5.42 -33.67
CA VAL A 250 4.85 4.03 -34.12
C VAL A 250 3.87 3.59 -35.20
N ALA A 251 2.80 4.34 -35.47
CA ALA A 251 1.76 3.99 -36.45
C ALA A 251 2.30 3.81 -37.89
N GLY A 252 3.42 4.45 -38.24
CA GLY A 252 4.09 4.33 -39.53
C GLY A 252 5.22 3.30 -39.59
N LEU A 253 5.50 2.58 -38.50
CA LEU A 253 6.60 1.63 -38.42
C LEU A 253 6.23 0.27 -39.02
N THR A 254 7.25 -0.45 -39.51
CA THR A 254 7.09 -1.85 -39.93
C THR A 254 6.80 -2.73 -38.71
N ALA A 255 6.16 -3.90 -38.91
CA ALA A 255 5.87 -4.84 -37.83
C ALA A 255 7.13 -5.22 -37.01
N ARG A 256 8.28 -5.36 -37.68
CA ARG A 256 9.57 -5.62 -37.02
C ARG A 256 10.03 -4.44 -36.15
N ALA A 257 9.83 -3.22 -36.62
CA ALA A 257 10.17 -2.03 -35.85
C ALA A 257 9.25 -1.87 -34.63
N VAL A 258 7.94 -2.11 -34.78
CA VAL A 258 6.99 -2.16 -33.66
C VAL A 258 7.39 -3.22 -32.62
N GLN A 259 7.76 -4.42 -33.06
CA GLN A 259 8.25 -5.47 -32.15
C GLN A 259 9.51 -5.03 -31.40
N THR A 260 10.43 -4.33 -32.07
CA THR A 260 11.65 -3.80 -31.45
C THR A 260 11.32 -2.75 -30.38
N VAL A 261 10.39 -1.84 -30.69
CA VAL A 261 9.88 -0.86 -29.72
C VAL A 261 9.26 -1.56 -28.50
N ASN A 262 8.41 -2.56 -28.70
CA ASN A 262 7.77 -3.28 -27.60
C ASN A 262 8.78 -4.00 -26.69
N ILE A 263 9.85 -4.58 -27.26
CA ILE A 263 10.92 -5.21 -26.48
C ILE A 263 11.69 -4.16 -25.66
N LEU A 264 12.04 -3.01 -26.26
CA LEU A 264 12.70 -1.91 -25.56
C LEU A 264 11.81 -1.35 -24.43
N MET A 265 10.52 -1.16 -24.68
CA MET A 265 9.56 -0.68 -23.68
C MET A 265 9.41 -1.66 -22.53
N ARG A 266 9.29 -2.97 -22.80
CA ARG A 266 9.24 -4.00 -21.76
C ARG A 266 10.50 -3.99 -20.89
N ALA A 267 11.66 -4.03 -21.53
CA ALA A 267 12.95 -3.97 -20.82
C ALA A 267 13.10 -2.68 -19.99
N GLY A 268 12.65 -1.55 -20.53
CA GLY A 268 12.61 -0.28 -19.80
C GLY A 268 11.70 -0.36 -18.58
N GLY A 269 10.49 -0.90 -18.73
CA GLY A 269 9.54 -1.12 -17.64
C GLY A 269 10.10 -2.00 -16.53
N GLU A 270 10.78 -3.09 -16.87
CA GLU A 270 11.47 -3.98 -15.94
C GLU A 270 12.58 -3.23 -15.18
N CYS A 271 13.45 -2.52 -15.88
CA CYS A 271 14.53 -1.75 -15.25
C CYS A 271 13.99 -0.62 -14.36
N PHE A 272 12.89 0.04 -14.72
CA PHE A 272 12.25 1.05 -13.86
C PHE A 272 11.59 0.42 -12.63
N ALA A 273 10.98 -0.75 -12.78
CA ALA A 273 10.38 -1.48 -11.66
C ALA A 273 11.45 -1.91 -10.65
N GLU A 274 12.60 -2.40 -11.12
CA GLU A 274 13.69 -2.89 -10.28
C GLU A 274 14.49 -1.74 -9.63
N PHE A 275 14.99 -0.81 -10.44
CA PHE A 275 15.95 0.19 -9.97
C PHE A 275 15.34 1.55 -9.62
N GLY A 276 14.10 1.80 -10.03
CA GLY A 276 13.47 3.13 -9.97
C GLY A 276 14.00 4.09 -11.03
N TYR A 277 13.24 5.13 -11.35
CA TYR A 277 13.51 5.99 -12.51
C TYR A 277 14.91 6.63 -12.48
N GLN A 278 15.37 7.07 -11.31
CA GLN A 278 16.64 7.79 -11.18
C GLN A 278 17.85 6.90 -11.50
N LYS A 279 17.85 5.66 -11.00
CA LYS A 279 19.00 4.75 -11.12
C LYS A 279 19.05 4.02 -12.45
N THR A 280 17.92 3.83 -13.13
CA THR A 280 17.87 3.21 -14.46
C THR A 280 18.62 4.06 -15.49
N ASN A 281 19.50 3.45 -16.27
CA ASN A 281 20.20 4.08 -17.39
C ASN A 281 19.89 3.36 -18.72
N ILE A 282 20.17 4.01 -19.85
CA ILE A 282 19.85 3.47 -21.18
C ILE A 282 20.63 2.17 -21.45
N ASP A 283 21.86 2.06 -20.92
CA ASP A 283 22.71 0.88 -21.11
C ASP A 283 22.10 -0.36 -20.44
N ASP A 284 21.49 -0.21 -19.27
CA ASP A 284 20.71 -1.28 -18.62
C ASP A 284 19.52 -1.71 -19.48
N ILE A 285 18.77 -0.75 -20.03
CA ILE A 285 17.59 -1.04 -20.86
C ILE A 285 17.98 -1.84 -22.10
N VAL A 286 18.99 -1.39 -22.85
CA VAL A 286 19.39 -2.06 -24.09
C VAL A 286 20.06 -3.40 -23.83
N ARG A 287 20.78 -3.54 -22.71
CA ARG A 287 21.33 -4.82 -22.24
C ARG A 287 20.20 -5.81 -21.93
N THR A 288 19.19 -5.41 -21.19
CA THR A 288 18.01 -6.23 -20.87
C THR A 288 17.21 -6.57 -22.13
N ALA A 289 17.09 -5.63 -23.07
CA ALA A 289 16.41 -5.83 -24.34
C ALA A 289 17.19 -6.68 -25.37
N GLY A 290 18.48 -6.94 -25.13
CA GLY A 290 19.35 -7.63 -26.09
C GLY A 290 19.70 -6.82 -27.34
N PHE A 291 19.74 -5.50 -27.24
CA PHE A 291 20.05 -4.59 -28.36
C PHE A 291 21.30 -3.74 -28.12
N ALA A 292 21.89 -3.24 -29.21
CA ALA A 292 22.92 -2.22 -29.14
C ALA A 292 22.30 -0.84 -28.84
N ARG A 293 23.06 0.04 -28.17
CA ARG A 293 22.63 1.39 -27.79
C ARG A 293 22.05 2.22 -28.94
N GLY A 294 22.60 2.10 -30.14
CA GLY A 294 22.07 2.79 -31.34
C GLY A 294 20.64 2.38 -31.72
N THR A 295 20.18 1.19 -31.31
CA THR A 295 18.81 0.73 -31.54
C THR A 295 17.81 1.51 -30.68
N PHE A 296 18.19 1.89 -29.47
CA PHE A 296 17.35 2.72 -28.59
C PHE A 296 17.10 4.07 -29.23
N TYR A 297 18.17 4.77 -29.62
CA TYR A 297 18.10 6.10 -30.22
C TYR A 297 17.43 6.15 -31.60
N LYS A 298 17.16 5.00 -32.21
CA LYS A 298 16.32 4.93 -33.40
C LYS A 298 14.84 5.22 -33.10
N TYR A 299 14.40 4.93 -31.87
CA TYR A 299 12.98 4.99 -31.48
C TYR A 299 12.72 5.96 -30.32
N PHE A 300 13.68 6.13 -29.41
CA PHE A 300 13.55 6.99 -28.25
C PHE A 300 14.80 7.86 -28.09
N ASP A 301 14.61 9.16 -27.93
CA ASP A 301 15.69 10.12 -27.69
C ASP A 301 16.21 10.02 -26.25
N THR A 302 15.32 9.68 -25.31
CA THR A 302 15.65 9.64 -23.87
C THR A 302 14.90 8.54 -23.12
N LYS A 303 15.39 8.18 -21.93
CA LYS A 303 14.64 7.32 -21.00
C LYS A 303 13.34 7.96 -20.48
N VAL A 304 13.25 9.30 -20.49
CA VAL A 304 12.00 10.03 -20.16
C VAL A 304 10.95 9.71 -21.19
N GLU A 305 11.30 9.82 -22.48
CA GLU A 305 10.38 9.53 -23.57
C GLU A 305 9.89 8.08 -23.56
N LEU A 306 10.80 7.12 -23.30
CA LEU A 306 10.41 5.72 -23.15
C LEU A 306 9.43 5.53 -21.99
N LEU A 307 9.68 6.17 -20.84
CA LEU A 307 8.79 6.09 -19.69
C LEU A 307 7.44 6.78 -19.96
N GLU A 308 7.42 7.90 -20.67
CA GLU A 308 6.18 8.58 -21.07
C GLU A 308 5.35 7.70 -22.02
N ALA A 309 5.99 7.01 -22.97
CA ALA A 309 5.32 6.04 -23.83
C ALA A 309 4.71 4.87 -23.04
N LEU A 310 5.45 4.32 -22.07
CA LEU A 310 4.93 3.30 -21.16
C LEU A 310 3.77 3.83 -20.30
N ALA A 311 3.91 5.06 -19.78
CA ALA A 311 2.90 5.70 -18.95
C ALA A 311 1.62 5.99 -19.70
N GLU A 312 1.72 6.27 -21.00
CA GLU A 312 0.56 6.45 -21.87
C GLU A 312 -0.22 5.15 -22.05
N MET A 313 0.47 4.03 -22.34
CA MET A 313 -0.16 2.71 -22.45
C MET A 313 -0.85 2.34 -21.13
N CYS A 314 -0.13 2.51 -20.01
CA CYS A 314 -0.68 2.31 -18.67
C CYS A 314 -1.93 3.17 -18.43
N ALA A 315 -1.87 4.46 -18.75
CA ALA A 315 -2.99 5.37 -18.57
C ALA A 315 -4.20 4.97 -19.42
N ARG A 316 -3.99 4.56 -20.67
CA ARG A 316 -5.08 4.08 -21.55
C ARG A 316 -5.77 2.86 -20.95
N ASP A 317 -5.01 1.87 -20.51
CA ASP A 317 -5.57 0.61 -19.98
C ASP A 317 -6.35 0.85 -18.68
N LEU A 318 -5.79 1.65 -17.76
CA LEU A 318 -6.45 2.00 -16.50
C LEU A 318 -7.70 2.87 -16.71
N ILE A 319 -7.65 3.84 -17.62
CA ILE A 319 -8.80 4.68 -17.98
C ILE A 319 -9.88 3.84 -18.65
N ALA A 320 -9.51 2.94 -19.57
CA ALA A 320 -10.46 2.04 -20.23
C ALA A 320 -11.16 1.13 -19.20
N GLY A 321 -10.43 0.58 -18.23
CA GLY A 321 -10.99 -0.15 -17.10
C GLY A 321 -11.98 0.68 -16.30
N ALA A 322 -11.60 1.90 -15.90
CA ALA A 322 -12.48 2.81 -15.17
C ALA A 322 -13.76 3.17 -15.94
N LEU A 323 -13.65 3.41 -17.26
CA LEU A 323 -14.80 3.70 -18.12
C LEU A 323 -15.75 2.50 -18.28
N ARG A 324 -15.22 1.26 -18.30
CA ARG A 324 -16.05 0.05 -18.24
C ARG A 324 -16.87 0.03 -16.94
N LEU A 325 -16.23 0.28 -15.79
CA LEU A 325 -16.92 0.35 -14.50
C LEU A 325 -18.00 1.46 -14.46
N GLU A 326 -17.81 2.59 -15.13
CA GLU A 326 -18.84 3.64 -15.22
C GLU A 326 -20.14 3.15 -15.90
N ARG A 327 -20.03 2.22 -16.87
CA ARG A 327 -21.10 1.79 -17.80
C ARG A 327 -21.83 0.50 -17.38
N VAL A 328 -21.45 -0.08 -16.25
CA VAL A 328 -21.96 -1.36 -15.73
C VAL A 328 -23.48 -1.35 -15.57
N ASN A 329 -24.11 -2.44 -15.99
CA ASN A 329 -25.54 -2.69 -15.87
C ASN A 329 -25.91 -3.05 -14.41
N GLU A 330 -27.02 -2.53 -13.88
CA GLU A 330 -27.45 -2.79 -12.50
C GLU A 330 -27.63 -4.28 -12.18
N ASN A 331 -27.94 -5.10 -13.18
CA ASN A 331 -28.21 -6.53 -13.00
C ASN A 331 -26.96 -7.41 -12.84
N ASP A 332 -25.79 -6.96 -13.29
CA ASP A 332 -24.54 -7.74 -13.24
C ASP A 332 -23.39 -7.00 -12.55
N TYR A 333 -23.76 -6.06 -11.67
CA TYR A 333 -22.84 -5.08 -11.10
C TYR A 333 -21.65 -5.69 -10.37
N THR A 334 -21.88 -6.79 -9.64
CA THR A 334 -20.85 -7.53 -8.90
C THR A 334 -19.79 -8.13 -9.82
N ASN A 335 -20.18 -8.79 -10.91
CA ASN A 335 -19.23 -9.44 -11.81
C ASN A 335 -18.39 -8.41 -12.56
N ASP A 336 -19.03 -7.33 -13.03
CA ASP A 336 -18.31 -6.26 -13.72
C ASP A 336 -17.34 -5.52 -12.78
N PHE A 337 -17.68 -5.33 -11.51
CA PHE A 337 -16.76 -4.76 -10.52
C PHE A 337 -15.59 -5.70 -10.24
N LYS A 338 -15.84 -7.00 -10.03
CA LYS A 338 -14.79 -7.98 -9.83
C LYS A 338 -13.85 -8.05 -11.03
N GLU A 339 -14.39 -8.03 -12.25
CA GLU A 339 -13.60 -7.99 -13.48
C GLU A 339 -12.78 -6.70 -13.61
N TRP A 340 -13.36 -5.56 -13.24
CA TRP A 340 -12.61 -4.30 -13.18
C TRP A 340 -11.44 -4.38 -12.19
N VAL A 341 -11.65 -4.97 -11.00
CA VAL A 341 -10.58 -5.20 -10.02
C VAL A 341 -9.48 -6.07 -10.60
N ARG A 342 -9.81 -7.25 -11.17
CA ARG A 342 -8.83 -8.16 -11.77
C ARG A 342 -8.02 -7.50 -12.89
N THR A 343 -8.70 -6.86 -13.83
CA THR A 343 -8.04 -6.16 -14.95
C THR A 343 -7.16 -5.00 -14.49
N THR A 344 -7.54 -4.31 -13.41
CA THR A 344 -6.74 -3.24 -12.81
C THR A 344 -5.51 -3.78 -12.08
N LEU A 345 -5.63 -4.89 -11.36
CA LEU A 345 -4.50 -5.58 -10.71
C LEU A 345 -3.48 -6.06 -11.76
N LYS A 346 -3.97 -6.68 -12.83
CA LYS A 346 -3.14 -7.14 -13.94
C LYS A 346 -2.38 -5.99 -14.60
N ALA A 347 -3.07 -4.90 -14.95
CA ALA A 347 -2.43 -3.70 -15.47
C ALA A 347 -1.39 -3.12 -14.49
N SER A 348 -1.70 -3.14 -13.19
CA SER A 348 -0.78 -2.64 -12.17
C SER A 348 0.50 -3.50 -12.05
N SER A 349 0.38 -4.80 -12.27
CA SER A 349 1.53 -5.72 -12.33
C SER A 349 2.36 -5.53 -13.62
N GLU A 350 1.68 -5.36 -14.76
CA GLU A 350 2.34 -5.15 -16.06
C GLU A 350 3.10 -3.83 -16.13
N TYR A 351 2.55 -2.76 -15.55
CA TYR A 351 3.12 -1.41 -15.58
C TYR A 351 3.77 -0.99 -14.24
N ARG A 352 4.30 -1.94 -13.45
CA ARG A 352 4.92 -1.65 -12.14
C ARG A 352 5.96 -0.52 -12.19
N GLY A 353 6.79 -0.48 -13.23
CA GLY A 353 7.79 0.59 -13.40
C GLY A 353 7.18 1.99 -13.55
N VAL A 354 6.05 2.10 -14.25
CA VAL A 354 5.27 3.36 -14.38
C VAL A 354 4.63 3.72 -13.05
N ILE A 355 3.98 2.76 -12.38
CA ILE A 355 3.31 2.99 -11.10
C ILE A 355 4.31 3.46 -10.04
N ARG A 356 5.49 2.82 -9.98
CA ARG A 356 6.60 3.25 -9.14
C ARG A 356 7.03 4.68 -9.48
N ALA A 357 7.21 5.01 -10.76
CA ALA A 357 7.54 6.37 -11.20
C ALA A 357 6.48 7.42 -10.81
N TRP A 358 5.18 7.09 -10.91
CA TRP A 358 4.08 7.96 -10.45
C TRP A 358 4.08 8.18 -8.94
N ARG A 359 4.43 7.15 -8.16
CA ARG A 359 4.57 7.21 -6.69
C ARG A 359 5.77 8.07 -6.29
N GLU A 360 6.91 7.85 -6.94
CA GLU A 360 8.14 8.64 -6.76
C GLU A 360 7.99 10.09 -7.26
N ARG A 361 6.92 10.39 -8.02
CA ARG A 361 6.70 11.67 -8.73
C ARG A 361 7.89 12.06 -9.61
N ARG A 362 8.49 11.06 -10.28
CA ARG A 362 9.66 11.23 -11.14
C ARG A 362 9.49 10.46 -12.45
N PRO A 363 9.81 11.07 -13.61
CA PRO A 363 10.15 12.47 -13.81
C PRO A 363 8.90 13.35 -13.64
N ALA A 364 9.10 14.58 -13.17
CA ALA A 364 8.02 15.54 -12.96
C ALA A 364 7.70 16.33 -14.24
N THR A 365 7.47 15.63 -15.36
CA THR A 365 7.09 16.27 -16.63
C THR A 365 5.60 16.60 -16.65
N THR A 366 5.21 17.60 -17.44
CA THR A 366 3.79 17.96 -17.62
C THR A 366 2.98 16.82 -18.19
N ALA A 367 3.56 16.02 -19.10
CA ALA A 367 2.90 14.85 -19.68
C ALA A 367 2.63 13.78 -18.62
N MET A 368 3.64 13.42 -17.82
CA MET A 368 3.50 12.45 -16.72
C MET A 368 2.44 12.87 -15.71
N GLU A 369 2.47 14.14 -15.28
CA GLU A 369 1.50 14.68 -14.34
C GLU A 369 0.08 14.72 -14.94
N GLY A 370 -0.03 15.08 -16.22
CA GLY A 370 -1.30 15.04 -16.96
C GLY A 370 -1.90 13.64 -17.03
N MET A 371 -1.13 12.64 -17.44
CA MET A 371 -1.59 11.23 -17.52
C MET A 371 -2.02 10.70 -16.15
N ARG A 372 -1.23 10.97 -15.11
CA ARG A 372 -1.55 10.58 -13.74
C ARG A 372 -2.85 11.23 -13.24
N ALA A 373 -3.08 12.50 -13.54
CA ALA A 373 -4.32 13.20 -13.18
C ALA A 373 -5.55 12.63 -13.91
N HIS A 374 -5.39 12.25 -15.18
CA HIS A 374 -6.42 11.59 -15.98
C HIS A 374 -6.83 10.24 -15.40
N VAL A 375 -5.85 9.39 -15.07
CA VAL A 375 -6.08 8.09 -14.41
C VAL A 375 -6.76 8.30 -13.06
N ALA A 376 -6.20 9.17 -12.21
CA ALA A 376 -6.72 9.42 -10.86
C ALA A 376 -8.18 9.92 -10.87
N THR A 377 -8.54 10.78 -11.83
CA THR A 377 -9.91 11.29 -11.99
C THR A 377 -10.84 10.24 -12.58
N SER A 378 -10.40 9.46 -13.56
CA SER A 378 -11.21 8.38 -14.14
C SER A 378 -11.57 7.34 -13.08
N ILE A 379 -10.58 6.90 -12.28
CA ILE A 379 -10.81 6.02 -11.12
C ILE A 379 -11.74 6.68 -10.09
N ARG A 380 -11.59 7.99 -9.82
CA ARG A 380 -12.47 8.72 -8.87
C ARG A 380 -13.93 8.65 -9.27
N ARG A 381 -14.19 8.89 -10.56
CA ARG A 381 -15.54 8.92 -11.11
C ARG A 381 -16.14 7.52 -11.13
N ALA A 382 -15.38 6.55 -11.63
CA ALA A 382 -15.80 5.15 -11.68
C ALA A 382 -16.19 4.65 -10.28
N LEU A 383 -15.32 4.86 -9.27
CA LEU A 383 -15.63 4.51 -7.88
C LEU A 383 -16.81 5.28 -7.30
N PHE A 384 -16.94 6.60 -7.56
CA PHE A 384 -18.10 7.35 -7.08
C PHE A 384 -19.41 6.80 -7.63
N LEU A 385 -19.46 6.51 -8.92
CA LEU A 385 -20.64 5.95 -9.56
C LEU A 385 -20.91 4.53 -9.05
N ALA A 386 -19.87 3.75 -8.80
CA ALA A 386 -19.99 2.42 -8.22
C ALA A 386 -20.61 2.43 -6.83
N LEU A 387 -20.05 3.25 -5.95
CA LEU A 387 -20.58 3.49 -4.61
C LEU A 387 -22.03 3.98 -4.70
N SER A 388 -22.31 4.95 -5.60
CA SER A 388 -23.65 5.54 -5.79
C SER A 388 -24.71 4.54 -6.17
N ARG A 389 -24.32 3.46 -6.86
CA ARG A 389 -25.21 2.38 -7.29
C ARG A 389 -25.30 1.23 -6.29
N SER A 390 -24.33 1.09 -5.38
CA SER A 390 -24.43 0.11 -4.30
C SER A 390 -25.74 0.31 -3.53
N ARG A 391 -26.47 -0.77 -3.24
CA ARG A 391 -27.72 -0.73 -2.46
C ARG A 391 -27.48 -0.72 -0.95
N ARG A 392 -26.21 -0.67 -0.53
CA ARG A 392 -25.82 -0.84 0.85
C ARG A 392 -26.28 0.31 1.76
N GLY A 393 -26.68 -0.04 2.98
CA GLY A 393 -27.19 0.90 3.99
C GLY A 393 -26.13 1.48 4.93
N HIS A 394 -24.86 1.12 4.80
CA HIS A 394 -23.82 1.49 5.76
C HIS A 394 -23.13 2.82 5.42
N PRO A 395 -22.45 3.46 6.39
CA PRO A 395 -21.71 4.70 6.18
C PRO A 395 -20.50 4.53 5.25
N MET A 396 -20.40 5.39 4.24
CA MET A 396 -19.27 5.40 3.31
C MET A 396 -18.89 6.82 2.88
N HIS A 397 -17.60 7.02 2.63
CA HIS A 397 -17.07 8.27 2.12
C HIS A 397 -16.18 8.02 0.89
N LEU A 398 -16.41 8.75 -0.21
CA LEU A 398 -15.71 8.58 -1.48
C LEU A 398 -14.18 8.62 -1.32
N SER A 399 -13.67 9.64 -0.62
CA SER A 399 -12.22 9.77 -0.37
C SER A 399 -11.66 8.58 0.40
N ALA A 400 -12.32 8.13 1.47
CA ALA A 400 -11.89 6.97 2.23
C ALA A 400 -11.93 5.70 1.36
N SER A 401 -13.03 5.44 0.65
CA SER A 401 -13.13 4.28 -0.25
C SER A 401 -12.08 4.30 -1.37
N ARG A 402 -11.73 5.48 -1.90
CA ARG A 402 -10.63 5.63 -2.86
C ARG A 402 -9.28 5.27 -2.27
N ILE A 403 -9.00 5.73 -1.06
CA ILE A 403 -7.75 5.40 -0.37
C ILE A 403 -7.72 3.90 -0.08
N PHE A 404 -8.83 3.32 0.39
CA PHE A 404 -8.92 1.89 0.67
C PHE A 404 -8.68 1.04 -0.58
N VAL A 405 -9.41 1.30 -1.67
CA VAL A 405 -9.25 0.60 -2.95
C VAL A 405 -7.87 0.86 -3.57
N GLY A 406 -7.38 2.09 -3.49
CA GLY A 406 -6.03 2.46 -3.92
C GLY A 406 -4.97 1.67 -3.17
N GLY A 407 -5.13 1.49 -1.85
CA GLY A 407 -4.25 0.69 -1.02
C GLY A 407 -4.17 -0.77 -1.42
N VAL A 408 -5.31 -1.37 -1.72
CA VAL A 408 -5.34 -2.73 -2.26
C VAL A 408 -4.53 -2.84 -3.55
N PHE A 409 -4.72 -1.90 -4.50
CA PHE A 409 -3.98 -1.92 -5.76
C PHE A 409 -2.49 -1.56 -5.62
N ASP A 410 -2.16 -0.60 -4.77
CA ASP A 410 -0.80 -0.10 -4.55
C ASP A 410 0.09 -1.10 -3.81
N GLN A 411 -0.50 -1.86 -2.87
CA GLN A 411 0.20 -2.87 -2.07
C GLN A 411 0.33 -4.19 -2.81
N PHE A 412 -0.57 -4.49 -3.74
CA PHE A 412 -0.61 -5.78 -4.43
C PHE A 412 0.75 -6.30 -4.96
N PRO A 413 1.58 -5.47 -5.63
CA PRO A 413 2.85 -5.94 -6.18
C PRO A 413 3.92 -6.24 -5.12
N ASP A 414 3.80 -5.64 -3.93
CA ASP A 414 4.79 -5.73 -2.84
C ASP A 414 4.35 -6.73 -1.75
N THR A 415 3.04 -6.89 -1.52
CA THR A 415 2.46 -7.94 -0.66
C THR A 415 2.82 -9.35 -1.09
N LEU A 416 2.97 -9.55 -2.40
CA LEU A 416 3.41 -10.79 -3.02
C LEU A 416 4.83 -11.19 -2.62
N VAL A 417 5.71 -10.23 -2.32
CA VAL A 417 7.15 -10.47 -2.14
C VAL A 417 7.50 -10.81 -0.69
N LEU A 418 6.71 -10.34 0.29
CA LEU A 418 7.03 -10.48 1.72
C LEU A 418 6.19 -11.49 2.49
N HIS A 419 5.00 -11.85 2.00
CA HIS A 419 4.01 -12.59 2.81
C HIS A 419 3.56 -13.92 2.20
N TYR A 420 3.98 -14.22 0.98
CA TYR A 420 3.44 -15.31 0.20
C TYR A 420 4.56 -16.14 -0.42
N THR A 421 4.55 -17.45 -0.16
CA THR A 421 5.54 -18.37 -0.72
C THR A 421 5.24 -18.75 -2.15
N ASP A 422 3.96 -18.87 -2.58
CA ASP A 422 3.55 -18.99 -4.01
C ASP A 422 2.01 -19.07 -4.27
N PRO A 423 1.19 -18.03 -4.10
CA PRO A 423 -0.15 -18.01 -4.66
C PRO A 423 -0.08 -17.62 -6.13
N SER A 424 -0.82 -18.34 -6.99
CA SER A 424 -0.91 -17.93 -8.39
C SER A 424 -1.50 -16.51 -8.48
N PRO A 425 -1.06 -15.66 -9.43
CA PRO A 425 -1.63 -14.33 -9.63
C PRO A 425 -3.16 -14.35 -9.73
N GLU A 426 -3.73 -15.36 -10.38
CA GLU A 426 -5.18 -15.52 -10.54
C GLU A 426 -5.92 -15.76 -9.22
N HIS A 427 -5.31 -16.51 -8.27
CA HIS A 427 -5.88 -16.73 -6.93
C HIS A 427 -6.01 -15.40 -6.20
N LEU A 428 -4.94 -14.61 -6.17
CA LEU A 428 -4.98 -13.34 -5.45
C LEU A 428 -5.87 -12.30 -6.13
N GLU A 429 -5.88 -12.26 -7.47
CA GLU A 429 -6.79 -11.40 -8.23
C GLU A 429 -8.24 -11.70 -7.87
N THR A 430 -8.60 -12.97 -7.75
CA THR A 430 -9.95 -13.41 -7.36
C THR A 430 -10.26 -13.09 -5.91
N LEU A 431 -9.34 -13.41 -4.99
CA LEU A 431 -9.45 -13.09 -3.57
C LEU A 431 -9.69 -11.59 -3.36
N ILE A 432 -8.88 -10.74 -4.00
CA ILE A 432 -8.99 -9.29 -3.86
C ILE A 432 -10.30 -8.77 -4.43
N ALA A 433 -10.72 -9.30 -5.59
CA ALA A 433 -12.00 -8.95 -6.19
C ALA A 433 -13.16 -9.27 -5.24
N ASP A 434 -13.15 -10.43 -4.59
CA ASP A 434 -14.16 -10.83 -3.62
C ASP A 434 -14.13 -9.97 -2.35
N LEU A 435 -12.95 -9.69 -1.80
CA LEU A 435 -12.81 -8.86 -0.60
C LEU A 435 -13.21 -7.40 -0.84
N LEU A 436 -12.84 -6.82 -1.99
CA LEU A 436 -13.26 -5.47 -2.36
C LEU A 436 -14.77 -5.40 -2.62
N ASP A 437 -15.36 -6.42 -3.24
CA ASP A 437 -16.81 -6.49 -3.43
C ASP A 437 -17.54 -6.46 -2.08
N ARG A 438 -17.09 -7.27 -1.11
CA ARG A 438 -17.61 -7.25 0.27
C ARG A 438 -17.45 -5.88 0.94
N ALA A 439 -16.25 -5.32 0.91
CA ALA A 439 -15.90 -4.07 1.60
C ALA A 439 -16.62 -2.84 1.02
N ILE A 440 -16.73 -2.78 -0.31
CA ILE A 440 -17.15 -1.58 -1.04
C ILE A 440 -18.62 -1.68 -1.48
N LEU A 441 -19.02 -2.80 -2.06
CA LEU A 441 -20.35 -2.94 -2.66
C LEU A 441 -21.34 -3.63 -1.74
N GLY A 442 -20.87 -4.58 -0.91
CA GLY A 442 -21.67 -5.34 0.04
C GLY A 442 -22.66 -6.31 -0.61
N PHE A 443 -22.32 -6.87 -1.77
CA PHE A 443 -23.11 -7.94 -2.38
C PHE A 443 -22.64 -9.28 -1.83
N THR A 444 -23.51 -10.00 -1.12
CA THR A 444 -23.37 -11.44 -0.91
C THR A 444 -24.32 -12.15 -1.86
N ASP A 445 -23.92 -13.30 -2.42
CA ASP A 445 -24.74 -14.11 -3.34
C ASP A 445 -26.10 -14.54 -2.74
N GLU A 446 -26.23 -14.50 -1.41
CA GLU A 446 -27.48 -14.80 -0.69
C GLU A 446 -28.57 -13.74 -0.90
N ALA A 447 -28.21 -12.48 -1.22
CA ALA A 447 -29.19 -11.43 -1.51
C ALA A 447 -29.96 -11.67 -2.82
N ARG A 448 -29.54 -12.62 -3.67
CA ARG A 448 -30.27 -13.03 -4.88
C ARG A 448 -31.33 -14.11 -4.61
N HIS A 449 -31.33 -14.76 -3.43
CA HIS A 449 -32.13 -15.98 -3.18
C HIS A 449 -33.15 -15.89 -2.05
N SER A 450 -33.46 -14.71 -1.51
CA SER A 450 -34.67 -14.56 -0.67
C SER A 450 -35.90 -14.37 -1.55
N PRO A 451 -36.82 -15.35 -1.69
CA PRO A 451 -38.14 -15.04 -2.20
C PRO A 451 -38.81 -14.19 -1.12
N GLY A 452 -39.13 -12.93 -1.45
CA GLY A 452 -39.88 -12.06 -0.56
C GLY A 452 -41.15 -12.76 -0.04
N PRO A 453 -41.62 -12.41 1.17
CA PRO A 453 -42.80 -13.04 1.73
C PRO A 453 -43.96 -12.84 0.76
N ARG A 454 -44.55 -13.95 0.30
CA ARG A 454 -45.83 -13.91 -0.42
C ARG A 454 -46.87 -13.35 0.56
N GLU A 455 -47.62 -12.37 0.07
CA GLU A 455 -48.70 -11.64 0.74
C GLU A 455 -49.67 -12.53 1.52
#